data_AF-A0A316QFP1-F1
#
_entry.id   AF-A0A316QFP1-F1
#
_cell.length_a   1.000
_cell.length_b   1.000
_cell.length_c   1.000
_cell.angle_alpha   90.00
_cell.angle_beta   90.00
_cell.angle_gamma   90.00
#
_symmetry.space_group_name_H-M   'P 1'
#
loop_
_entity.id
_entity.type
_entity.pdbx_description
1 polymer ?
#
loop_
_entity_poly.entity_id
_entity_poly.type
_entity_poly.pdbx_seq_one_letter_code
_entity_poly.pdbx_strand_id
1 'polypeptide(L)'
;MALLLNRKYGSRLECLYYILTSCYNKFGTSNVFSLKDLKYDDDDSKNVHQYCQQLQNILGRQCCPYLNNPLSLSKCYATQSVDSDSTKSKAVSDIGGSLEALGFITRLGKRTYKVSSEGEKWVNSSFNSSEWEEIARKGVLSYGVIIGFLNRIAELPDDFTYQGLYLSYPHTAETVLYTDPNGISSYIDISTGSQKDSNTRTMSRLIGWCVAVGLIEPKGVAGAASPLAHIKYHDFLNKEELTVRNFKKTALCKSLFNHKLKVANPLSYSRLHKNAESMRENGGEDLRNATLQNKSKILDRRYVFVYVLNHYSKNNRALDFEKLVQAMENHSEAFFTAGNDAHAIMESECEIGDIAGIPFTIENDTMFVAKTTIEESVLNEDAPSESIKLAKKIIEEMEAM
;
A
#
# COMPACT_ATOMS: atom_id res chain seq x y z
N MET A 1 2.58 12.12 0.46
CA MET A 1 1.54 11.24 1.05
C MET A 1 2.24 10.19 1.88
N ALA A 2 1.59 9.59 2.90
CA ALA A 2 2.19 8.41 3.54
C ALA A 2 2.23 7.30 2.48
N LEU A 3 3.40 6.71 2.24
CA LEU A 3 3.63 5.86 1.07
C LEU A 3 3.14 4.42 1.30
N LEU A 4 3.11 3.97 2.56
CA LEU A 4 2.24 2.89 3.02
C LEU A 4 0.96 3.45 3.64
N LEU A 5 -0.15 2.86 3.25
CA LEU A 5 -1.48 3.14 3.74
C LEU A 5 -1.60 2.77 5.23
N ASN A 6 -1.62 3.77 6.11
CA ASN A 6 -1.44 3.60 7.56
C ASN A 6 -2.46 4.36 8.43
N ARG A 7 -3.67 4.60 7.94
CA ARG A 7 -4.78 5.24 8.68
C ARG A 7 -6.02 4.34 8.76
N LYS A 8 -7.02 4.72 9.55
CA LYS A 8 -8.24 3.90 9.72
C LYS A 8 -9.41 4.32 8.82
N TYR A 9 -9.25 5.35 7.98
CA TYR A 9 -10.35 5.88 7.17
C TYR A 9 -10.72 4.95 6.01
N GLY A 10 -9.71 4.48 5.26
CA GLY A 10 -9.90 3.59 4.12
C GLY A 10 -9.93 2.08 4.45
N SER A 11 -10.07 1.67 5.72
CA SER A 11 -10.07 0.25 6.07
C SER A 11 -11.39 -0.48 5.78
N ARG A 12 -12.49 0.26 5.57
CA ARG A 12 -13.82 -0.31 5.29
C ARG A 12 -14.12 -0.23 3.80
N LEU A 13 -14.16 -1.39 3.13
CA LEU A 13 -14.44 -1.44 1.68
C LEU A 13 -15.82 -0.88 1.35
N GLU A 14 -16.82 -1.08 2.20
CA GLU A 14 -18.16 -0.51 2.01
C GLU A 14 -18.15 1.03 2.01
N CYS A 15 -17.37 1.67 2.89
CA CYS A 15 -17.20 3.12 2.85
C CYS A 15 -16.52 3.57 1.54
N LEU A 16 -15.47 2.86 1.11
CA LEU A 16 -14.80 3.15 -0.16
C LEU A 16 -15.76 3.01 -1.34
N TYR A 17 -16.62 1.99 -1.34
CA TYR A 17 -17.64 1.75 -2.35
C TYR A 17 -18.61 2.92 -2.47
N TYR A 18 -19.21 3.39 -1.36
CA TYR A 18 -20.14 4.52 -1.40
C TYR A 18 -19.48 5.84 -1.79
N ILE A 19 -18.24 6.08 -1.34
CA ILE A 19 -17.48 7.28 -1.73
C ILE A 19 -17.16 7.24 -3.24
N LEU A 20 -16.73 6.09 -3.76
CA LEU A 20 -16.48 5.93 -5.18
C LEU A 20 -17.77 6.05 -5.99
N THR A 21 -18.90 5.52 -5.49
CA THR A 21 -20.21 5.66 -6.13
C THR A 21 -20.61 7.12 -6.27
N SER A 22 -20.45 7.92 -5.21
CA SER A 22 -20.63 9.38 -5.27
C SER A 22 -19.71 10.03 -6.30
N CYS A 23 -18.42 9.70 -6.30
CA CYS A 23 -17.45 10.22 -7.26
C CYS A 23 -17.79 9.85 -8.72
N TYR A 24 -18.14 8.59 -8.98
CA TYR A 24 -18.54 8.11 -10.30
C TYR A 24 -19.80 8.82 -10.80
N ASN A 25 -20.81 9.01 -9.95
CA ASN A 25 -22.01 9.74 -10.35
C ASN A 25 -21.72 11.22 -10.69
N LYS A 26 -20.68 11.83 -10.09
CA LYS A 26 -20.24 13.19 -10.42
C LYS A 26 -19.44 13.28 -11.71
N PHE A 27 -18.46 12.39 -11.88
CA PHE A 27 -17.40 12.53 -12.89
C PHE A 27 -17.40 11.45 -13.98
N GLY A 28 -18.04 10.31 -13.72
CA GLY A 28 -18.00 9.12 -14.56
C GLY A 28 -16.57 8.59 -14.78
N THR A 29 -16.38 7.88 -15.88
CA THR A 29 -15.08 7.43 -16.40
C THR A 29 -14.56 8.33 -17.53
N SER A 30 -15.06 9.56 -17.65
CA SER A 30 -14.60 10.52 -18.67
C SER A 30 -13.91 11.72 -18.07
N ASN A 31 -14.44 12.25 -16.96
CA ASN A 31 -13.93 13.47 -16.35
C ASN A 31 -12.85 13.18 -15.29
N VAL A 32 -11.98 14.16 -15.10
CA VAL A 32 -10.94 14.14 -14.07
C VAL A 32 -11.44 14.80 -12.80
N PHE A 33 -10.95 14.34 -11.65
CA PHE A 33 -11.22 14.94 -10.35
C PHE A 33 -9.93 15.04 -9.53
N SER A 34 -9.98 15.82 -8.46
CA SER A 34 -8.95 15.95 -7.45
C SER A 34 -9.44 15.34 -6.14
N LEU A 35 -8.52 14.96 -5.23
CA LEU A 35 -8.95 14.27 -4.02
C LEU A 35 -9.91 15.10 -3.15
N LYS A 36 -9.84 16.44 -3.17
CA LYS A 36 -10.79 17.30 -2.44
C LYS A 36 -12.24 17.10 -2.90
N ASP A 37 -12.46 16.62 -4.12
CA ASP A 37 -13.81 16.41 -4.68
C ASP A 37 -14.47 15.14 -4.09
N LEU A 38 -13.72 14.35 -3.30
CA LEU A 38 -14.24 13.26 -2.48
C LEU A 38 -14.83 13.76 -1.14
N LYS A 39 -14.63 15.03 -0.77
CA LYS A 39 -15.20 15.58 0.46
C LYS A 39 -16.72 15.60 0.39
N TYR A 40 -17.32 15.50 1.56
CA TYR A 40 -18.72 15.79 1.72
C TYR A 40 -18.99 17.27 1.46
N ASP A 41 -20.03 17.56 0.70
CA ASP A 41 -20.46 18.91 0.37
C ASP A 41 -22.00 18.92 0.39
N ASP A 42 -22.57 19.77 1.25
CA ASP A 42 -24.03 19.89 1.43
C ASP A 42 -24.68 20.48 0.16
N ASP A 43 -23.95 21.29 -0.61
CA ASP A 43 -24.44 21.89 -1.87
C ASP A 43 -24.35 20.92 -3.06
N ASP A 44 -23.66 19.80 -2.91
CA ASP A 44 -23.51 18.79 -3.95
C ASP A 44 -24.62 17.74 -3.87
N SER A 45 -25.54 17.79 -4.85
CA SER A 45 -26.64 16.82 -5.02
C SER A 45 -26.19 15.35 -5.16
N LYS A 46 -24.92 15.09 -5.44
CA LYS A 46 -24.33 13.75 -5.58
C LYS A 46 -23.30 13.47 -4.49
N ASN A 47 -23.41 14.09 -3.32
CA ASN A 47 -22.52 13.81 -2.19
C ASN A 47 -22.66 12.38 -1.64
N VAL A 48 -21.68 11.94 -0.85
CA VAL A 48 -21.60 10.56 -0.34
C VAL A 48 -22.80 10.15 0.52
N HIS A 49 -23.47 11.08 1.21
CA HIS A 49 -24.64 10.71 2.04
C HIS A 49 -25.85 10.30 1.19
N GLN A 50 -25.90 10.66 -0.09
CA GLN A 50 -26.98 10.22 -1.00
C GLN A 50 -26.91 8.72 -1.32
N TYR A 51 -25.72 8.11 -1.14
CA TYR A 51 -25.47 6.72 -1.52
C TYR A 51 -25.16 5.82 -0.32
N CYS A 52 -24.66 6.40 0.78
CA CYS A 52 -24.22 5.66 1.95
C CYS A 52 -25.39 5.02 2.72
N GLN A 53 -25.46 3.69 2.75
CA GLN A 53 -26.49 2.96 3.50
C GLN A 53 -26.14 2.75 4.98
N GLN A 54 -24.94 3.16 5.40
CA GLN A 54 -24.48 3.06 6.79
C GLN A 54 -24.91 4.25 7.66
N LEU A 55 -25.63 5.23 7.09
CA LEU A 55 -26.05 6.41 7.86
C LEU A 55 -27.06 6.03 8.94
N GLN A 56 -26.89 6.66 10.11
CA GLN A 56 -27.82 6.50 11.23
C GLN A 56 -28.57 7.79 11.47
N ASN A 57 -29.85 7.68 11.80
CA ASN A 57 -30.65 8.82 12.22
C ASN A 57 -30.36 9.14 13.69
N ILE A 58 -29.63 10.23 13.94
CA ILE A 58 -29.33 10.74 15.28
C ILE A 58 -29.93 12.13 15.40
N LEU A 59 -30.85 12.31 16.36
CA LEU A 59 -31.54 13.58 16.59
C LEU A 59 -32.23 14.15 15.33
N GLY A 60 -32.83 13.28 14.51
CA GLY A 60 -33.51 13.67 13.28
C GLY A 60 -32.58 13.99 12.10
N ARG A 61 -31.28 13.66 12.20
CA ARG A 61 -30.27 13.92 11.17
C ARG A 61 -29.60 12.64 10.74
N GLN A 62 -29.40 12.48 9.43
CA GLN A 62 -28.59 11.41 8.88
C GLN A 62 -27.11 11.69 9.14
N CYS A 63 -26.50 10.87 9.99
CA CYS A 63 -25.13 11.04 10.46
C CYS A 63 -24.29 9.80 10.15
N CYS A 64 -23.01 10.02 9.83
CA CYS A 64 -22.05 8.93 9.75
C CYS A 64 -21.82 8.33 11.16
N PRO A 65 -21.99 7.00 11.34
CA PRO A 65 -21.91 6.36 12.66
C PRO A 65 -20.49 6.36 13.24
N TYR A 66 -19.48 6.67 12.42
CA TYR A 66 -18.07 6.69 12.80
C TYR A 66 -17.57 8.06 13.27
N LEU A 67 -18.46 9.05 13.38
CA LEU A 67 -18.11 10.34 13.95
C LEU A 67 -18.14 10.27 15.48
N ASN A 68 -17.04 10.68 16.12
CA ASN A 68 -17.00 10.82 17.59
C ASN A 68 -18.10 11.76 18.12
N ASN A 69 -18.44 12.80 17.35
CA ASN A 69 -19.55 13.70 17.62
C ASN A 69 -20.51 13.71 16.41
N PRO A 70 -21.72 13.15 16.54
CA PRO A 70 -22.73 13.14 15.46
C PRO A 70 -23.15 14.54 14.97
N LEU A 71 -22.97 15.58 15.79
CA LEU A 71 -23.26 16.97 15.45
C LEU A 71 -22.05 17.69 14.81
N SER A 72 -20.94 16.99 14.60
CA SER A 72 -19.75 17.55 13.98
C SER A 72 -20.04 18.06 12.57
N LEU A 73 -19.49 19.24 12.26
CA LEU A 73 -19.49 19.79 10.90
C LEU A 73 -18.76 18.88 9.90
N SER A 74 -17.95 17.91 10.34
CA SER A 74 -17.27 16.97 9.44
C SER A 74 -18.21 16.07 8.65
N LYS A 75 -19.42 15.77 9.15
CA LYS A 75 -20.52 14.99 8.49
C LYS A 75 -20.19 13.53 8.09
N CYS A 76 -19.05 13.31 7.45
CA CYS A 76 -18.50 12.02 7.07
C CYS A 76 -17.13 11.82 7.76
N TYR A 77 -16.95 10.70 8.46
CA TYR A 77 -15.68 10.35 9.09
C TYR A 77 -14.54 10.15 8.06
N ALA A 78 -14.85 9.51 6.95
CA ALA A 78 -13.88 9.05 5.96
C ALA A 78 -13.36 10.17 5.06
N THR A 79 -14.20 11.16 4.72
CA THR A 79 -13.86 12.22 3.78
C THR A 79 -13.90 13.62 4.39
N GLN A 80 -14.55 13.80 5.54
CA GLN A 80 -14.86 15.11 6.13
C GLN A 80 -15.67 16.00 5.17
N SER A 81 -16.08 17.17 5.64
CA SER A 81 -16.83 18.13 4.82
C SER A 81 -15.94 19.27 4.35
N VAL A 82 -16.35 19.93 3.25
CA VAL A 82 -15.76 21.19 2.78
C VAL A 82 -15.87 22.30 3.83
N ASP A 83 -16.94 22.32 4.61
CA ASP A 83 -17.18 23.35 5.65
C ASP A 83 -16.27 23.18 6.87
N SER A 84 -16.01 21.93 7.28
CA SER A 84 -15.16 21.64 8.43
C SER A 84 -13.67 21.75 8.12
N ASP A 85 -13.30 21.49 6.86
CA ASP A 85 -11.95 21.62 6.35
C ASP A 85 -12.06 21.84 4.84
N SER A 86 -11.77 23.05 4.37
CA SER A 86 -11.86 23.38 2.94
C SER A 86 -10.68 22.84 2.13
N THR A 87 -9.67 22.27 2.79
CA THR A 87 -8.41 21.82 2.17
C THR A 87 -8.31 20.29 2.08
N LYS A 88 -7.24 19.78 1.46
CA LYS A 88 -6.96 18.34 1.44
C LYS A 88 -6.68 17.86 2.87
N SER A 89 -7.58 17.05 3.41
CA SER A 89 -7.39 16.44 4.72
C SER A 89 -6.58 15.15 4.63
N LYS A 90 -6.02 14.73 5.77
CA LYS A 90 -5.39 13.43 5.94
C LYS A 90 -6.35 12.27 5.65
N ALA A 91 -7.65 12.45 5.93
CA ALA A 91 -8.68 11.44 5.70
C ALA A 91 -8.95 11.25 4.20
N VAL A 92 -9.17 12.34 3.47
CA VAL A 92 -9.33 12.34 2.01
C VAL A 92 -8.12 11.75 1.30
N SER A 93 -6.91 12.09 1.75
CA SER A 93 -5.69 11.50 1.19
C SER A 93 -5.63 9.98 1.36
N ASP A 94 -6.18 9.48 2.47
CA ASP A 94 -6.21 8.06 2.78
C ASP A 94 -7.24 7.31 1.95
N ILE A 95 -8.41 7.89 1.74
CA ILE A 95 -9.46 7.35 0.88
C ILE A 95 -8.99 7.29 -0.57
N GLY A 96 -8.47 8.40 -1.11
CA GLY A 96 -7.91 8.44 -2.46
C GLY A 96 -6.79 7.41 -2.64
N GLY A 97 -5.84 7.36 -1.71
CA GLY A 97 -4.77 6.36 -1.76
C GLY A 97 -5.26 4.91 -1.64
N SER A 98 -6.36 4.67 -0.92
CA SER A 98 -6.98 3.34 -0.82
C SER A 98 -7.65 2.92 -2.13
N LEU A 99 -8.44 3.82 -2.73
CA LEU A 99 -9.09 3.57 -4.00
C LEU A 99 -8.06 3.35 -5.13
N GLU A 100 -6.96 4.11 -5.10
CA GLU A 100 -5.86 3.96 -6.05
C GLU A 100 -5.12 2.64 -5.83
N ALA A 101 -4.80 2.28 -4.58
CA ALA A 101 -4.15 1.00 -4.26
C ALA A 101 -4.98 -0.22 -4.69
N LEU A 102 -6.31 -0.13 -4.60
CA LEU A 102 -7.24 -1.16 -5.06
C LEU A 102 -7.47 -1.12 -6.59
N GLY A 103 -6.89 -0.16 -7.31
CA GLY A 103 -7.03 -0.02 -8.76
C GLY A 103 -8.38 0.55 -9.23
N PHE A 104 -9.19 1.11 -8.32
CA PHE A 104 -10.52 1.64 -8.64
C PHE A 104 -10.49 3.10 -9.11
N ILE A 105 -9.40 3.80 -8.86
CA ILE A 105 -9.09 5.09 -9.48
C ILE A 105 -7.68 5.07 -10.02
N THR A 106 -7.43 5.82 -11.08
CA THR A 106 -6.11 5.97 -11.70
C THR A 106 -5.62 7.39 -11.55
N ARG A 107 -4.35 7.54 -11.18
CA ARG A 107 -3.66 8.83 -11.10
C ARG A 107 -3.17 9.22 -12.49
N LEU A 108 -3.53 10.42 -12.96
CA LEU A 108 -3.10 10.95 -14.26
C LEU A 108 -1.96 11.98 -14.15
N GLY A 109 -1.60 12.36 -12.93
CA GLY A 109 -0.57 13.34 -12.61
C GLY A 109 -0.44 13.54 -11.10
N LYS A 110 0.16 14.64 -10.65
CA LYS A 110 0.42 14.83 -9.20
C LYS A 110 -0.84 14.95 -8.34
N ARG A 111 -1.93 15.49 -8.88
CA ARG A 111 -3.14 15.86 -8.11
C ARG A 111 -4.46 15.52 -8.79
N THR A 112 -4.42 14.87 -9.95
CA THR A 112 -5.58 14.55 -10.78
C THR A 112 -5.76 13.05 -10.90
N TYR A 113 -7.02 12.63 -10.82
CA TYR A 113 -7.44 11.24 -10.77
C TYR A 113 -8.65 11.04 -11.67
N LYS A 114 -8.91 9.78 -12.00
CA LYS A 114 -10.03 9.35 -12.82
C LYS A 114 -10.55 8.01 -12.31
N VAL A 115 -11.86 7.77 -12.38
CA VAL A 115 -12.42 6.45 -12.06
C VAL A 115 -11.94 5.45 -13.12
N SER A 116 -11.41 4.31 -12.67
CA SER A 116 -10.95 3.26 -13.58
C SER A 116 -12.13 2.43 -14.10
N SER A 117 -11.89 1.61 -15.12
CA SER A 117 -12.90 0.66 -15.61
C SER A 117 -13.30 -0.37 -14.55
N GLU A 118 -12.38 -0.81 -13.70
CA GLU A 118 -12.69 -1.71 -12.59
C GLU A 118 -13.45 -0.98 -11.48
N GLY A 119 -13.15 0.29 -11.24
CA GLY A 119 -13.92 1.14 -10.33
C GLY A 119 -15.36 1.33 -10.79
N GLU A 120 -15.57 1.56 -12.08
CA GLU A 120 -16.90 1.64 -12.71
C GLU A 120 -17.69 0.33 -12.57
N LYS A 121 -17.07 -0.81 -12.87
CA LYS A 121 -17.70 -2.13 -12.65
C LYS A 121 -18.09 -2.31 -11.19
N TRP A 122 -17.22 -1.93 -10.27
CA TRP A 122 -17.48 -2.08 -8.84
C TRP A 122 -18.70 -1.28 -8.41
N VAL A 123 -18.77 0.02 -8.72
CA VAL A 123 -19.90 0.88 -8.31
C VAL A 123 -21.22 0.52 -8.99
N ASN A 124 -21.17 -0.05 -10.19
CA ASN A 124 -22.35 -0.52 -10.90
C ASN A 124 -22.80 -1.93 -10.48
N SER A 125 -21.99 -2.66 -9.71
CA SER A 125 -22.39 -3.92 -9.06
C SER A 125 -23.24 -3.65 -7.81
N SER A 126 -24.10 -4.61 -7.45
CA SER A 126 -24.92 -4.53 -6.24
C SER A 126 -24.12 -4.94 -5.01
N PHE A 127 -24.11 -4.15 -3.93
CA PHE A 127 -23.37 -4.46 -2.71
C PHE A 127 -23.61 -5.89 -2.20
N ASN A 128 -24.84 -6.40 -2.25
CA ASN A 128 -25.19 -7.74 -1.77
C ASN A 128 -24.94 -8.88 -2.80
N SER A 129 -24.07 -8.69 -3.79
CA SER A 129 -23.83 -9.67 -4.86
C SER A 129 -22.45 -10.34 -4.78
N SER A 130 -22.33 -11.51 -5.39
CA SER A 130 -21.04 -12.17 -5.60
C SER A 130 -20.12 -11.35 -6.52
N GLU A 131 -20.70 -10.70 -7.54
CA GLU A 131 -19.96 -9.81 -8.45
C GLU A 131 -19.24 -8.68 -7.68
N TRP A 132 -19.92 -8.07 -6.71
CA TRP A 132 -19.30 -7.04 -5.87
C TRP A 132 -18.09 -7.59 -5.11
N GLU A 133 -18.24 -8.77 -4.49
CA GLU A 133 -17.15 -9.40 -3.74
C GLU A 133 -15.99 -9.82 -4.65
N GLU A 134 -16.27 -10.33 -5.85
CA GLU A 134 -15.27 -10.73 -6.83
C GLU A 134 -14.45 -9.54 -7.33
N ILE A 135 -15.09 -8.43 -7.66
CA ILE A 135 -14.42 -7.19 -8.07
C ILE A 135 -13.60 -6.62 -6.91
N ALA A 136 -14.18 -6.57 -5.70
CA ALA A 136 -13.48 -6.14 -4.49
C ALA A 136 -12.24 -7.01 -4.22
N ARG A 137 -12.37 -8.33 -4.35
CA ARG A 137 -11.28 -9.30 -4.18
C ARG A 137 -10.16 -9.09 -5.19
N LYS A 138 -10.51 -8.88 -6.47
CA LYS A 138 -9.54 -8.54 -7.51
C LYS A 138 -8.80 -7.24 -7.18
N GLY A 139 -9.51 -6.22 -6.70
CA GLY A 139 -8.90 -4.97 -6.23
C GLY A 139 -7.95 -5.19 -5.05
N VAL A 140 -8.36 -5.96 -4.04
CA VAL A 140 -7.53 -6.28 -2.87
C VAL A 140 -6.26 -7.05 -3.27
N LEU A 141 -6.38 -8.07 -4.12
CA LEU A 141 -5.24 -8.86 -4.60
C LEU A 141 -4.36 -8.12 -5.61
N SER A 142 -4.82 -6.98 -6.14
CA SER A 142 -3.99 -6.16 -7.01
C SER A 142 -2.93 -5.37 -6.24
N TYR A 143 -3.15 -5.08 -4.95
CA TYR A 143 -2.27 -4.22 -4.16
C TYR A 143 -1.06 -4.99 -3.63
N GLY A 144 0.16 -4.57 -3.99
CA GLY A 144 1.39 -5.28 -3.63
C GLY A 144 1.56 -5.56 -2.13
N VAL A 145 1.18 -4.61 -1.26
CA VAL A 145 1.29 -4.78 0.19
C VAL A 145 0.34 -5.87 0.73
N ILE A 146 -0.82 -6.07 0.11
CA ILE A 146 -1.70 -7.21 0.46
C ILE A 146 -1.00 -8.52 0.12
N ILE A 147 -0.32 -8.61 -1.01
CA ILE A 147 0.41 -9.80 -1.42
C ILE A 147 1.56 -10.11 -0.45
N GLY A 148 2.33 -9.10 -0.04
CA GLY A 148 3.34 -9.26 1.02
C GLY A 148 2.75 -9.76 2.35
N PHE A 149 1.61 -9.20 2.77
CA PHE A 149 0.90 -9.68 3.97
C PHE A 149 0.47 -11.15 3.82
N LEU A 150 -0.13 -11.51 2.69
CA LEU A 150 -0.59 -12.87 2.41
C LEU A 150 0.59 -13.86 2.35
N ASN A 151 1.75 -13.44 1.84
CA ASN A 151 2.98 -14.22 1.87
C ASN A 151 3.44 -14.48 3.31
N ARG A 152 3.49 -13.43 4.15
CA ARG A 152 3.93 -13.57 5.56
C ARG A 152 3.03 -14.49 6.36
N ILE A 153 1.71 -14.47 6.13
CA ILE A 153 0.81 -15.40 6.81
C ILE A 153 0.82 -16.80 6.20
N ALA A 154 1.22 -16.97 4.93
CA ALA A 154 1.22 -18.28 4.26
C ALA A 154 2.05 -19.31 5.04
N GLU A 155 3.20 -18.88 5.56
CA GLU A 155 4.14 -19.70 6.34
C GLU A 155 3.69 -20.00 7.78
N LEU A 156 2.62 -19.34 8.27
CA LEU A 156 2.07 -19.59 9.61
C LEU A 156 1.13 -20.83 9.61
N PRO A 157 0.70 -21.33 10.78
CA PRO A 157 -0.39 -22.31 10.82
C PRO A 157 -1.70 -21.76 10.24
N ASP A 158 -2.63 -22.66 9.90
CA ASP A 158 -3.95 -22.28 9.34
C ASP A 158 -4.74 -21.32 10.23
N ASP A 159 -4.71 -21.59 11.53
CA ASP A 159 -5.14 -20.67 12.57
C ASP A 159 -3.93 -19.86 13.02
N PHE A 160 -4.00 -18.54 12.92
CA PHE A 160 -2.87 -17.66 13.19
C PHE A 160 -3.27 -16.41 13.97
N THR A 161 -2.27 -15.81 14.63
CA THR A 161 -2.35 -14.46 15.16
C THR A 161 -1.53 -13.54 14.26
N TYR A 162 -2.00 -12.31 14.01
CA TYR A 162 -1.20 -11.32 13.30
C TYR A 162 -0.30 -10.51 14.23
N GLN A 163 -0.34 -10.78 15.54
CA GLN A 163 0.53 -10.09 16.50
C GLN A 163 2.00 -10.39 16.21
N GLY A 164 2.80 -9.33 16.13
CA GLY A 164 4.23 -9.45 15.81
C GLY A 164 4.53 -9.51 14.31
N LEU A 165 3.51 -9.64 13.44
CA LEU A 165 3.74 -9.51 12.00
C LEU A 165 4.14 -8.08 11.66
N TYR A 166 5.26 -7.98 10.96
CA TYR A 166 5.85 -6.73 10.54
C TYR A 166 5.93 -6.69 9.02
N LEU A 167 5.30 -5.68 8.44
CA LEU A 167 5.27 -5.47 7.00
C LEU A 167 5.47 -3.98 6.73
N SER A 168 6.69 -3.63 6.35
CA SER A 168 7.19 -2.27 6.47
C SER A 168 8.35 -2.04 5.50
N TYR A 169 8.78 -0.78 5.33
CA TYR A 169 10.03 -0.51 4.64
C TYR A 169 11.21 -1.13 5.41
N PRO A 170 12.18 -1.76 4.72
CA PRO A 170 13.35 -2.35 5.36
C PRO A 170 14.22 -1.28 6.03
N HIS A 171 14.93 -1.71 7.09
CA HIS A 171 15.90 -0.90 7.81
C HIS A 171 17.30 -1.48 7.58
N THR A 172 18.19 -0.65 7.04
CA THR A 172 19.51 -1.06 6.53
C THR A 172 20.67 -0.72 7.47
N ALA A 173 20.43 0.03 8.56
CA ALA A 173 21.45 0.59 9.45
C ALA A 173 22.60 1.32 8.70
N GLU A 174 22.30 1.90 7.53
CA GLU A 174 23.27 2.56 6.65
C GLU A 174 23.75 3.88 7.28
N THR A 175 25.06 4.06 7.42
CA THR A 175 25.63 5.27 8.05
C THR A 175 26.28 6.19 7.02
N VAL A 176 26.03 7.50 7.13
CA VAL A 176 26.58 8.49 6.20
C VAL A 176 27.26 9.62 6.95
N LEU A 177 28.36 10.12 6.41
CA LEU A 177 28.99 11.35 6.89
C LEU A 177 28.11 12.55 6.49
N TYR A 178 27.66 13.31 7.49
CA TYR A 178 26.84 14.51 7.30
C TYR A 178 27.49 15.71 7.98
N THR A 179 27.59 16.82 7.26
CA THR A 179 28.07 18.10 7.79
C THR A 179 26.88 19.03 8.01
N ASP A 180 26.70 19.47 9.25
CA ASP A 180 25.61 20.37 9.63
C ASP A 180 25.85 21.82 9.13
N PRO A 181 24.86 22.73 9.24
CA PRO A 181 25.03 24.13 8.85
C PRO A 181 26.12 24.88 9.62
N ASN A 182 26.60 24.36 10.76
CA ASN A 182 27.70 24.93 11.55
C ASN A 182 29.08 24.40 11.13
N GLY A 183 29.14 23.49 10.14
CA GLY A 183 30.37 22.87 9.66
C GLY A 183 30.83 21.67 10.48
N ILE A 184 30.01 21.16 11.39
CA ILE A 184 30.32 19.99 12.23
C ILE A 184 29.94 18.73 11.47
N SER A 185 30.91 17.85 11.24
CA SER A 185 30.68 16.56 10.59
C SER A 185 30.43 15.45 11.60
N SER A 186 29.41 14.62 11.36
CA SER A 186 29.07 13.45 12.17
C SER A 186 28.57 12.30 11.29
N TYR A 187 28.66 11.07 11.80
CA TYR A 187 28.06 9.91 11.14
C TYR A 187 26.62 9.75 11.60
N ILE A 188 25.70 9.63 10.64
CA ILE A 188 24.27 9.51 10.86
C ILE A 188 23.76 8.21 10.24
N ASP A 189 23.07 7.40 11.04
CA ASP A 189 22.28 6.26 10.55
C ASP A 189 21.02 6.78 9.84
N ILE A 190 20.95 6.63 8.53
CA ILE A 190 19.87 7.20 7.72
C ILE A 190 18.56 6.43 7.87
N SER A 191 17.46 7.18 7.85
CA SER A 191 16.16 6.64 8.21
C SER A 191 15.51 5.91 7.03
N THR A 192 15.79 4.60 6.88
CA THR A 192 15.28 3.77 5.77
C THR A 192 13.99 3.00 6.08
N GLY A 193 13.80 2.57 7.34
CA GLY A 193 12.69 1.71 7.77
C GLY A 193 11.46 2.43 8.33
N SER A 194 10.32 1.73 8.44
CA SER A 194 9.10 2.27 9.08
C SER A 194 9.16 2.24 10.61
N GLN A 195 8.26 2.99 11.26
CA GLN A 195 8.02 2.90 12.70
C GLN A 195 6.94 1.85 13.04
N LYS A 196 7.04 1.23 14.22
CA LYS A 196 6.10 0.19 14.71
C LYS A 196 4.62 0.62 14.70
N ASP A 197 4.30 1.85 15.11
CA ASP A 197 2.92 2.36 15.13
C ASP A 197 2.30 2.46 13.72
N SER A 198 3.11 2.79 12.70
CA SER A 198 2.64 2.79 11.31
C SER A 198 2.28 1.39 10.84
N ASN A 199 3.08 0.38 11.22
CA ASN A 199 2.80 -1.03 10.90
C ASN A 199 1.46 -1.48 11.48
N THR A 200 1.17 -1.19 12.75
CA THR A 200 -0.10 -1.57 13.39
C THR A 200 -1.32 -1.05 12.63
N ARG A 201 -1.29 0.21 12.17
CA ARG A 201 -2.41 0.80 11.43
C ARG A 201 -2.55 0.22 10.03
N THR A 202 -1.43 -0.07 9.37
CA THR A 202 -1.43 -0.77 8.09
C THR A 202 -2.04 -2.16 8.25
N MET A 203 -1.61 -2.95 9.25
CA MET A 203 -2.15 -4.29 9.50
C MET A 203 -3.67 -4.30 9.68
N SER A 204 -4.23 -3.41 10.49
CA SER A 204 -5.68 -3.35 10.68
C SER A 204 -6.46 -3.12 9.38
N ARG A 205 -5.91 -2.34 8.45
CA ARG A 205 -6.50 -2.16 7.11
C ARG A 205 -6.44 -3.44 6.28
N LEU A 206 -5.26 -4.05 6.21
CA LEU A 206 -5.07 -5.26 5.40
C LEU A 206 -5.99 -6.39 5.90
N ILE A 207 -6.10 -6.55 7.23
CA ILE A 207 -7.04 -7.48 7.86
C ILE A 207 -8.48 -7.18 7.43
N GLY A 208 -8.93 -5.93 7.56
CA GLY A 208 -10.30 -5.53 7.18
C GLY A 208 -10.61 -5.86 5.72
N TRP A 209 -9.68 -5.57 4.81
CA TRP A 209 -9.81 -5.90 3.39
C TRP A 209 -9.82 -7.41 3.14
N CYS A 210 -8.89 -8.17 3.73
CA CYS A 210 -8.82 -9.62 3.57
C CYS A 210 -10.07 -10.33 4.11
N VAL A 211 -10.64 -9.86 5.23
CA VAL A 211 -11.90 -10.39 5.77
C VAL A 211 -13.06 -10.08 4.84
N ALA A 212 -13.18 -8.84 4.37
CA ALA A 212 -14.27 -8.41 3.50
C ALA A 212 -14.34 -9.21 2.19
N VAL A 213 -13.19 -9.68 1.67
CA VAL A 213 -13.13 -10.42 0.39
C VAL A 213 -12.95 -11.92 0.57
N GLY A 214 -13.05 -12.45 1.79
CA GLY A 214 -13.04 -13.90 2.07
C GLY A 214 -11.66 -14.57 1.96
N LEU A 215 -10.57 -13.84 2.14
CA LEU A 215 -9.22 -14.42 2.24
C LEU A 215 -8.94 -14.99 3.64
N ILE A 216 -9.43 -14.34 4.68
CA ILE A 216 -9.28 -14.79 6.07
C ILE A 216 -10.60 -14.64 6.83
N GLU A 217 -10.77 -15.44 7.88
CA GLU A 217 -11.96 -15.40 8.74
C GLU A 217 -11.58 -15.02 10.18
N PRO A 218 -12.26 -14.05 10.81
CA PRO A 218 -12.04 -13.71 12.21
C PRO A 218 -12.55 -14.82 13.13
N LYS A 219 -11.71 -15.35 14.02
CA LYS A 219 -12.13 -16.39 14.98
C LYS A 219 -12.98 -15.79 16.09
N GLY A 220 -14.03 -16.52 16.49
CA GLY A 220 -14.93 -16.14 17.59
C GLY A 220 -15.95 -15.05 17.21
N VAL A 221 -16.04 -14.67 15.94
CA VAL A 221 -17.06 -13.75 15.43
C VAL A 221 -18.16 -14.58 14.77
N ALA A 222 -19.36 -14.57 15.34
CA ALA A 222 -20.53 -15.09 14.66
C ALA A 222 -20.90 -14.13 13.51
N GLY A 223 -21.06 -14.68 12.31
CA GLY A 223 -21.46 -13.93 11.13
C GLY A 223 -22.92 -14.18 10.74
N ALA A 224 -23.45 -13.32 9.87
CA ALA A 224 -24.75 -13.56 9.24
C ALA A 224 -24.74 -14.85 8.41
N ALA A 225 -25.91 -15.45 8.20
CA ALA A 225 -26.08 -16.61 7.34
C ALA A 225 -25.98 -16.23 5.85
N SER A 226 -24.77 -15.93 5.39
CA SER A 226 -24.46 -15.57 4.00
C SER A 226 -23.18 -16.26 3.55
N PRO A 227 -23.10 -16.73 2.28
CA PRO A 227 -21.86 -17.22 1.70
C PRO A 227 -20.89 -16.08 1.35
N LEU A 228 -21.37 -14.84 1.25
CA LEU A 228 -20.57 -13.67 0.92
C LEU A 228 -19.87 -13.15 2.17
N ALA A 229 -18.55 -13.03 2.15
CA ALA A 229 -17.72 -12.69 3.30
C ALA A 229 -18.02 -11.28 3.84
N HIS A 230 -18.20 -10.29 2.97
CA HIS A 230 -18.53 -8.91 3.35
C HIS A 230 -19.91 -8.79 4.01
N ILE A 231 -20.86 -9.66 3.67
CA ILE A 231 -22.18 -9.74 4.33
C ILE A 231 -22.09 -10.55 5.62
N LYS A 232 -21.44 -11.72 5.58
CA LYS A 232 -21.24 -12.60 6.73
C LYS A 232 -20.58 -11.85 7.88
N TYR A 233 -19.55 -11.06 7.60
CA TYR A 233 -18.78 -10.33 8.61
C TYR A 233 -19.07 -8.82 8.64
N HIS A 234 -20.21 -8.38 8.10
CA HIS A 234 -20.58 -6.96 7.98
C HIS A 234 -20.45 -6.19 9.30
N ASP A 235 -21.07 -6.70 10.38
CA ASP A 235 -21.02 -6.10 11.72
C ASP A 235 -19.60 -5.97 12.27
N PHE A 236 -18.73 -6.95 11.97
CA PHE A 236 -17.33 -6.92 12.39
C PHE A 236 -16.53 -5.88 11.60
N LEU A 237 -16.69 -5.86 10.28
CA LEU A 237 -16.00 -4.96 9.36
C LEU A 237 -16.34 -3.49 9.63
N ASN A 238 -17.57 -3.23 10.08
CA ASN A 238 -18.10 -1.91 10.36
C ASN A 238 -17.99 -1.49 11.82
N LYS A 239 -17.19 -2.16 12.66
CA LYS A 239 -16.86 -1.63 14.00
C LYS A 239 -15.93 -0.43 13.90
N GLU A 240 -15.90 0.40 14.94
CA GLU A 240 -14.93 1.49 15.03
C GLU A 240 -13.49 0.95 15.04
N GLU A 241 -13.27 -0.17 15.72
CA GLU A 241 -11.98 -0.85 15.86
C GLU A 241 -12.11 -2.36 15.65
N LEU A 242 -11.14 -2.96 14.93
CA LEU A 242 -11.03 -4.40 14.75
C LEU A 242 -10.16 -4.98 15.88
N THR A 243 -10.79 -5.48 16.94
CA THR A 243 -10.10 -5.96 18.15
C THR A 243 -9.71 -7.45 18.11
N VAL A 244 -10.27 -8.22 17.17
CA VAL A 244 -9.95 -9.64 16.99
C VAL A 244 -8.51 -9.81 16.55
N ARG A 245 -7.76 -10.68 17.23
CA ARG A 245 -6.34 -10.96 16.94
C ARG A 245 -6.09 -12.29 16.23
N ASN A 246 -7.02 -13.22 16.33
CA ASN A 246 -6.89 -14.58 15.81
C ASN A 246 -7.77 -14.78 14.57
N PHE A 247 -7.19 -15.37 13.53
CA PHE A 247 -7.82 -15.57 12.23
C PHE A 247 -7.58 -16.99 11.73
N LYS A 248 -8.40 -17.39 10.76
CA LYS A 248 -8.26 -18.64 10.02
C LYS A 248 -8.09 -18.34 8.54
N LYS A 249 -7.16 -19.01 7.87
CA LYS A 249 -6.99 -18.95 6.41
C LYS A 249 -8.14 -19.67 5.70
N THR A 250 -8.74 -19.04 4.69
CA THR A 250 -9.72 -19.71 3.82
C THR A 250 -9.01 -20.56 2.76
N ALA A 251 -9.76 -21.43 2.07
CA ALA A 251 -9.23 -22.20 0.95
C ALA A 251 -8.61 -21.29 -0.13
N LEU A 252 -9.27 -20.16 -0.41
CA LEU A 252 -8.79 -19.15 -1.36
C LEU A 252 -7.40 -18.60 -0.98
N CYS A 253 -7.19 -18.26 0.30
CA CYS A 253 -5.90 -17.78 0.77
C CYS A 253 -4.81 -18.85 0.67
N LYS A 254 -5.13 -20.11 0.99
CA LYS A 254 -4.16 -21.21 0.92
C LYS A 254 -3.71 -21.51 -0.51
N SER A 255 -4.62 -21.38 -1.48
CA SER A 255 -4.31 -21.63 -2.89
C SER A 255 -3.68 -20.45 -3.62
N LEU A 256 -3.51 -19.30 -2.97
CA LEU A 256 -3.14 -18.04 -3.63
C LEU A 256 -1.83 -18.15 -4.43
N PHE A 257 -0.82 -18.79 -3.85
CA PHE A 257 0.51 -18.93 -4.46
C PHE A 257 0.72 -20.25 -5.21
N ASN A 258 -0.34 -21.04 -5.42
CA ASN A 258 -0.26 -22.26 -6.25
C ASN A 258 0.04 -21.93 -7.72
N HIS A 259 -0.29 -20.70 -8.13
CA HIS A 259 0.01 -20.17 -9.45
C HIS A 259 0.68 -18.80 -9.29
N LYS A 260 1.56 -18.47 -10.24
CA LYS A 260 2.27 -17.18 -10.25
C LYS A 260 1.29 -16.05 -10.59
N LEU A 261 0.75 -15.40 -9.57
CA LEU A 261 -0.17 -14.27 -9.70
C LEU A 261 0.53 -13.06 -10.34
N LYS A 262 -0.18 -12.34 -11.20
CA LYS A 262 0.23 -11.00 -11.67
C LYS A 262 -0.41 -9.93 -10.78
N VAL A 263 0.42 -9.19 -10.05
CA VAL A 263 0.01 -8.10 -9.16
C VAL A 263 -0.08 -6.80 -9.97
N ALA A 264 -1.30 -6.26 -10.10
CA ALA A 264 -1.56 -5.14 -11.01
C ALA A 264 -1.20 -3.75 -10.42
N ASN A 265 -1.19 -3.60 -9.09
CA ASN A 265 -0.86 -2.36 -8.39
C ASN A 265 0.28 -2.58 -7.36
N PRO A 266 1.51 -2.88 -7.82
CA PRO A 266 2.70 -2.86 -6.96
C PRO A 266 2.96 -1.44 -6.43
N LEU A 267 3.94 -1.30 -5.52
CA LEU A 267 4.44 0.03 -5.18
C LEU A 267 5.17 0.64 -6.39
N SER A 268 4.83 1.87 -6.73
CA SER A 268 5.58 2.67 -7.70
C SER A 268 6.94 3.10 -7.16
N TYR A 269 7.86 3.53 -8.03
CA TYR A 269 9.20 4.03 -7.66
C TYR A 269 9.14 4.99 -6.48
N SER A 270 8.33 6.05 -6.58
CA SER A 270 8.21 7.08 -5.52
C SER A 270 7.69 6.53 -4.19
N ARG A 271 7.08 5.33 -4.18
CA ARG A 271 6.53 4.63 -3.00
C ARG A 271 7.43 3.54 -2.45
N LEU A 272 8.60 3.29 -3.03
CA LEU A 272 9.56 2.29 -2.52
C LEU A 272 10.33 2.78 -1.28
N HIS A 273 10.27 4.07 -0.95
CA HIS A 273 10.83 4.61 0.29
C HIS A 273 9.75 5.33 1.11
N LYS A 274 9.96 5.55 2.40
CA LYS A 274 9.03 6.38 3.20
C LYS A 274 9.20 7.86 2.91
N ASN A 275 8.21 8.67 3.30
CA ASN A 275 8.29 10.11 3.11
C ASN A 275 9.13 10.78 4.21
N ALA A 276 10.44 10.88 3.98
CA ALA A 276 11.38 11.51 4.91
C ALA A 276 11.08 13.01 5.15
N GLU A 277 10.46 13.72 4.20
CA GLU A 277 10.07 15.14 4.34
C GLU A 277 9.10 15.38 5.50
N SER A 278 8.36 14.34 5.89
CA SER A 278 7.37 14.43 6.97
C SER A 278 7.91 14.11 8.37
N MET A 279 9.21 13.83 8.49
CA MET A 279 9.85 13.65 9.79
C MET A 279 9.89 15.01 10.53
N ARG A 280 9.38 15.04 11.76
CA ARG A 280 9.26 16.26 12.55
C ARG A 280 10.63 16.75 13.02
N GLU A 281 10.79 18.07 13.07
CA GLU A 281 12.03 18.81 13.38
C GLU A 281 12.50 18.78 14.84
N ASN A 282 11.86 18.00 15.72
CA ASN A 282 12.21 17.95 17.15
C ASN A 282 13.57 17.24 17.39
N GLY A 283 14.68 17.89 17.00
CA GLY A 283 16.05 17.38 17.13
C GLY A 283 16.45 16.33 16.08
N GLY A 284 15.66 16.16 15.01
CA GLY A 284 15.90 15.17 13.94
C GLY A 284 16.17 15.78 12.56
N GLU A 285 16.53 17.07 12.51
CA GLU A 285 16.77 17.79 11.25
C GLU A 285 17.95 17.20 10.47
N ASP A 286 19.08 16.95 11.13
CA ASP A 286 20.26 16.38 10.50
C ASP A 286 19.96 14.99 9.93
N LEU A 287 19.26 14.14 10.69
CA LEU A 287 18.78 12.84 10.21
C LEU A 287 17.89 12.98 8.98
N ARG A 288 16.95 13.93 8.98
CA ARG A 288 16.08 14.20 7.84
C ARG A 288 16.89 14.64 6.63
N ASN A 289 17.79 15.59 6.79
CA ASN A 289 18.56 16.16 5.70
C ASN A 289 19.53 15.12 5.12
N ALA A 290 20.24 14.38 5.97
CA ALA A 290 21.09 13.26 5.56
C ALA A 290 20.30 12.16 4.82
N THR A 291 19.11 11.81 5.31
CA THR A 291 18.23 10.84 4.61
C THR A 291 17.74 11.39 3.27
N LEU A 292 17.39 12.68 3.18
CA LEU A 292 16.94 13.31 1.94
C LEU A 292 18.06 13.39 0.88
N GLN A 293 19.29 13.68 1.29
CA GLN A 293 20.46 13.69 0.40
C GLN A 293 20.74 12.33 -0.23
N ASN A 294 20.40 11.24 0.47
CA ASN A 294 20.63 9.87 0.02
C ASN A 294 19.37 9.19 -0.54
N LYS A 295 18.24 9.91 -0.62
CA LYS A 295 16.93 9.36 -1.02
C LYS A 295 16.95 8.69 -2.40
N SER A 296 17.66 9.27 -3.38
CA SER A 296 17.76 8.70 -4.73
C SER A 296 18.42 7.33 -4.70
N LYS A 297 19.57 7.19 -4.02
CA LYS A 297 20.27 5.91 -3.86
C LYS A 297 19.38 4.84 -3.24
N ILE A 298 18.62 5.21 -2.20
CA ILE A 298 17.67 4.30 -1.54
C ILE A 298 16.54 3.85 -2.48
N LEU A 299 16.01 4.78 -3.26
CA LEU A 299 14.96 4.47 -4.23
C LEU A 299 15.48 3.62 -5.37
N ASP A 300 16.66 3.95 -5.90
CA ASP A 300 17.28 3.27 -7.05
C ASP A 300 17.65 1.83 -6.70
N ARG A 301 18.25 1.56 -5.54
CA ARG A 301 18.57 0.18 -5.13
C ARG A 301 17.32 -0.69 -4.97
N ARG A 302 16.27 -0.16 -4.31
CA ARG A 302 14.99 -0.86 -4.13
C ARG A 302 14.29 -1.09 -5.45
N TYR A 303 14.30 -0.08 -6.31
CA TYR A 303 13.71 -0.15 -7.64
C TYR A 303 14.42 -1.21 -8.49
N VAL A 304 15.76 -1.20 -8.54
CA VAL A 304 16.54 -2.18 -9.29
C VAL A 304 16.30 -3.58 -8.78
N PHE A 305 16.32 -3.81 -7.46
CA PHE A 305 16.00 -5.12 -6.89
C PHE A 305 14.63 -5.63 -7.36
N VAL A 306 13.58 -4.81 -7.21
CA VAL A 306 12.20 -5.19 -7.60
C VAL A 306 12.08 -5.38 -9.12
N TYR A 307 12.72 -4.52 -9.91
CA TYR A 307 12.68 -4.56 -11.37
C TYR A 307 13.36 -5.82 -11.91
N VAL A 308 14.58 -6.11 -11.44
CA VAL A 308 15.35 -7.29 -11.82
C VAL A 308 14.65 -8.57 -11.37
N LEU A 309 14.18 -8.63 -10.11
CA LEU A 309 13.43 -9.79 -9.62
C LEU A 309 12.17 -10.06 -10.47
N ASN A 310 11.46 -9.01 -10.88
CA ASN A 310 10.30 -9.15 -11.78
C ASN A 310 10.70 -9.63 -13.17
N HIS A 311 11.82 -9.15 -13.73
CA HIS A 311 12.35 -9.62 -15.01
C HIS A 311 12.61 -11.12 -14.98
N TYR A 312 13.35 -11.61 -13.99
CA TYR A 312 13.65 -13.04 -13.85
C TYR A 312 12.37 -13.85 -13.59
N SER A 313 11.46 -13.34 -12.75
CA SER A 313 10.16 -13.97 -12.48
C SER A 313 9.31 -14.16 -13.74
N LYS A 314 9.20 -13.14 -14.60
CA LYS A 314 8.46 -13.21 -15.88
C LYS A 314 9.04 -14.26 -16.83
N ASN A 315 10.35 -14.49 -16.76
CA ASN A 315 11.06 -15.50 -17.54
C ASN A 315 11.14 -16.88 -16.85
N ASN A 316 10.44 -17.07 -15.72
CA ASN A 316 10.50 -18.29 -14.90
C ASN A 316 11.92 -18.72 -14.50
N ARG A 317 12.78 -17.74 -14.27
CA ARG A 317 14.15 -17.92 -13.77
C ARG A 317 14.25 -17.41 -12.34
N ALA A 318 15.15 -17.99 -11.57
CA ALA A 318 15.56 -17.46 -10.28
C ALA A 318 16.55 -16.29 -10.49
N LEU A 319 16.49 -15.28 -9.62
CA LEU A 319 17.46 -14.20 -9.56
C LEU A 319 18.67 -14.67 -8.74
N ASP A 320 19.87 -14.60 -9.32
CA ASP A 320 21.12 -14.78 -8.56
C ASP A 320 21.44 -13.49 -7.81
N PHE A 321 21.32 -13.52 -6.48
CA PHE A 321 21.51 -12.34 -5.62
C PHE A 321 22.96 -11.85 -5.62
N GLU A 322 23.94 -12.75 -5.66
CA GLU A 322 25.36 -12.37 -5.66
C GLU A 322 25.73 -11.65 -6.96
N LYS A 323 25.26 -12.15 -8.11
CA LYS A 323 25.43 -11.47 -9.40
C LYS A 323 24.77 -10.09 -9.41
N LEU A 324 23.60 -9.95 -8.77
CA LEU A 324 22.94 -8.65 -8.65
C LEU A 324 23.80 -7.67 -7.86
N VAL A 325 24.27 -8.06 -6.68
CA VAL A 325 25.11 -7.20 -5.83
C VAL A 325 26.38 -6.81 -6.58
N GLN A 326 27.08 -7.77 -7.18
CA GLN A 326 28.29 -7.52 -7.96
C GLN A 326 28.05 -6.56 -9.13
N ALA A 327 26.96 -6.72 -9.88
CA ALA A 327 26.60 -5.80 -10.96
C ALA A 327 26.29 -4.39 -10.42
N MET A 328 25.60 -4.28 -9.27
CA MET A 328 25.32 -2.99 -8.65
C MET A 328 26.58 -2.30 -8.12
N GLU A 329 27.56 -3.05 -7.61
CA GLU A 329 28.85 -2.51 -7.16
C GLU A 329 29.66 -1.84 -8.29
N ASN A 330 29.54 -2.33 -9.54
CA ASN A 330 30.13 -1.65 -10.71
C ASN A 330 29.58 -0.22 -10.92
N HIS A 331 28.42 0.09 -10.35
CA HIS A 331 27.78 1.41 -10.36
C HIS A 331 27.60 1.93 -8.93
N SER A 332 28.55 1.64 -8.03
CA SER A 332 28.44 1.92 -6.59
C SER A 332 28.01 3.34 -6.25
N GLU A 333 28.50 4.36 -6.97
CA GLU A 333 28.10 5.75 -6.74
C GLU A 333 26.59 6.00 -6.87
N ALA A 334 25.90 5.24 -7.71
CA ALA A 334 24.45 5.34 -7.89
C ALA A 334 23.65 4.67 -6.76
N PHE A 335 24.20 3.66 -6.10
CA PHE A 335 23.44 2.79 -5.18
C PHE A 335 23.88 2.86 -3.72
N PHE A 336 25.18 3.01 -3.47
CA PHE A 336 25.77 2.80 -2.16
C PHE A 336 26.52 4.05 -1.69
N THR A 337 26.57 4.22 -0.38
CA THR A 337 27.33 5.27 0.28
C THR A 337 28.68 4.72 0.72
N ALA A 338 29.73 5.53 0.60
CA ALA A 338 31.10 5.09 0.89
C ALA A 338 31.23 4.61 2.34
N GLY A 339 31.97 3.51 2.54
CA GLY A 339 32.21 2.94 3.86
C GLY A 339 31.13 1.98 4.37
N ASN A 340 30.05 1.77 3.60
CA ASN A 340 29.06 0.73 3.90
C ASN A 340 29.26 -0.49 2.99
N ASP A 341 28.88 -1.65 3.51
CA ASP A 341 28.92 -2.92 2.78
C ASP A 341 27.70 -3.05 1.86
N ALA A 342 27.93 -3.19 0.55
CA ALA A 342 26.89 -3.27 -0.46
C ALA A 342 26.04 -4.54 -0.30
N HIS A 343 26.66 -5.66 0.06
CA HIS A 343 25.98 -6.93 0.27
C HIS A 343 25.04 -6.84 1.47
N ALA A 344 25.52 -6.38 2.62
CA ALA A 344 24.71 -6.20 3.84
C ALA A 344 23.56 -5.20 3.64
N ILE A 345 23.78 -4.12 2.89
CA ILE A 345 22.70 -3.20 2.49
C ILE A 345 21.65 -3.94 1.66
N MET A 346 22.06 -4.71 0.65
CA MET A 346 21.12 -5.39 -0.23
C MET A 346 20.38 -6.54 0.46
N GLU A 347 21.01 -7.25 1.39
CA GLU A 347 20.38 -8.30 2.20
C GLU A 347 19.20 -7.72 3.00
N SER A 348 19.39 -6.54 3.60
CA SER A 348 18.31 -5.87 4.31
C SER A 348 17.28 -5.24 3.37
N GLU A 349 17.71 -4.67 2.24
CA GLU A 349 16.82 -4.03 1.27
C GLU A 349 15.91 -5.00 0.52
N CYS A 350 16.31 -6.26 0.34
CA CYS A 350 15.53 -7.24 -0.41
C CYS A 350 14.12 -7.46 0.17
N GLU A 351 13.90 -7.20 1.46
CA GLU A 351 12.57 -7.27 2.08
C GLU A 351 11.55 -6.31 1.44
N ILE A 352 12.01 -5.30 0.69
CA ILE A 352 11.13 -4.43 -0.09
C ILE A 352 10.24 -5.23 -1.06
N GLY A 353 10.71 -6.40 -1.52
CA GLY A 353 9.98 -7.30 -2.41
C GLY A 353 8.59 -7.66 -1.86
N ASP A 354 8.45 -7.89 -0.55
CA ASP A 354 7.17 -8.20 0.07
C ASP A 354 6.16 -7.05 -0.12
N ILE A 355 6.53 -5.82 0.28
CA ILE A 355 5.60 -4.69 0.20
C ILE A 355 5.42 -4.16 -1.22
N ALA A 356 6.38 -4.41 -2.12
CA ALA A 356 6.24 -4.16 -3.54
C ALA A 356 5.29 -5.16 -4.23
N GLY A 357 4.95 -6.29 -3.58
CA GLY A 357 4.06 -7.31 -4.13
C GLY A 357 4.76 -8.39 -4.95
N ILE A 358 6.08 -8.50 -4.82
CA ILE A 358 6.90 -9.56 -5.40
C ILE A 358 7.64 -10.36 -4.32
N PRO A 359 6.91 -11.00 -3.39
CA PRO A 359 7.53 -11.88 -2.40
C PRO A 359 8.28 -13.02 -3.10
N PHE A 360 9.32 -13.53 -2.45
CA PHE A 360 10.18 -14.58 -2.99
C PHE A 360 10.54 -15.60 -1.90
N THR A 361 11.05 -16.75 -2.34
CA THR A 361 11.80 -17.71 -1.50
C THR A 361 13.27 -17.67 -1.89
N ILE A 362 14.13 -18.04 -0.96
CA ILE A 362 15.56 -18.18 -1.20
C ILE A 362 15.85 -19.69 -1.34
N GLU A 363 16.48 -20.06 -2.45
CA GLU A 363 16.97 -21.41 -2.74
C GLU A 363 18.50 -21.38 -2.82
N ASN A 364 19.16 -22.42 -2.30
CA ASN A 364 20.62 -22.56 -2.34
C ASN A 364 21.37 -21.31 -1.84
N ASP A 365 20.83 -20.65 -0.82
CA ASP A 365 21.34 -19.45 -0.14
C ASP A 365 21.41 -18.15 -0.97
N THR A 366 21.46 -18.21 -2.31
CA THR A 366 21.63 -17.03 -3.16
C THR A 366 20.58 -16.86 -4.25
N MET A 367 19.77 -17.88 -4.53
CA MET A 367 18.82 -17.88 -5.65
C MET A 367 17.42 -17.45 -5.19
N PHE A 368 17.01 -16.26 -5.63
CA PHE A 368 15.74 -15.66 -5.22
C PHE A 368 14.65 -16.03 -6.23
N VAL A 369 13.67 -16.82 -5.79
CA VAL A 369 12.56 -17.30 -6.61
C VAL A 369 11.30 -16.53 -6.26
N ALA A 370 10.91 -15.60 -7.13
CA ALA A 370 9.68 -14.82 -6.94
C ALA A 370 8.42 -15.68 -7.03
N LYS A 371 7.52 -15.53 -6.06
CA LYS A 371 6.21 -16.18 -6.00
C LYS A 371 5.17 -15.51 -6.93
N THR A 372 5.42 -14.28 -7.38
CA THR A 372 4.51 -13.49 -8.24
C THR A 372 5.27 -12.76 -9.35
N THR A 373 4.51 -12.16 -10.28
CA THR A 373 4.99 -11.08 -11.16
C THR A 373 4.24 -9.79 -10.83
N ILE A 374 4.79 -8.65 -11.21
CA ILE A 374 4.17 -7.33 -10.99
C ILE A 374 4.00 -6.57 -12.31
N GLU A 375 3.01 -5.69 -12.37
CA GLU A 375 2.81 -4.75 -13.48
C GLU A 375 3.92 -3.69 -13.49
N GLU A 376 4.75 -3.73 -14.52
CA GLU A 376 5.97 -2.93 -14.59
C GLU A 376 5.66 -1.47 -14.88
N SER A 377 4.58 -1.17 -15.61
CA SER A 377 4.17 0.21 -15.87
C SER A 377 3.85 0.97 -14.58
N VAL A 378 3.27 0.30 -13.58
CA VAL A 378 2.96 0.88 -12.27
C VAL A 378 4.23 1.04 -11.42
N LEU A 379 5.14 0.05 -11.43
CA LEU A 379 6.44 0.16 -10.78
C LEU A 379 7.21 1.40 -11.30
N ASN A 380 7.18 1.61 -12.62
CA ASN A 380 7.90 2.69 -13.29
C ASN A 380 7.26 4.07 -13.10
N GLU A 381 6.08 4.18 -12.49
CA GLU A 381 5.47 5.48 -12.21
C GLU A 381 6.39 6.33 -11.33
N ASP A 382 6.59 7.58 -11.74
CA ASP A 382 7.49 8.56 -11.09
C ASP A 382 8.99 8.17 -11.10
N ALA A 383 9.40 7.09 -11.78
CA ALA A 383 10.80 6.71 -11.90
C ALA A 383 11.56 7.66 -12.85
N PRO A 384 12.75 8.17 -12.47
CA PRO A 384 13.63 8.86 -13.40
C PRO A 384 14.03 7.95 -14.57
N SER A 385 14.18 8.52 -15.77
CA SER A 385 14.62 7.78 -16.95
C SER A 385 15.95 7.06 -16.74
N GLU A 386 16.86 7.68 -15.99
CA GLU A 386 18.17 7.12 -15.69
C GLU A 386 18.08 5.90 -14.78
N SER A 387 17.20 5.89 -13.78
CA SER A 387 16.96 4.71 -12.93
C SER A 387 16.43 3.52 -13.74
N ILE A 388 15.54 3.76 -14.71
CA ILE A 388 15.03 2.71 -15.61
C ILE A 388 16.14 2.16 -16.51
N LYS A 389 16.96 3.04 -17.10
CA LYS A 389 18.11 2.61 -17.93
C LYS A 389 19.12 1.82 -17.12
N LEU A 390 19.43 2.29 -15.90
CA LEU A 390 20.35 1.63 -15.00
C LEU A 390 19.87 0.22 -14.64
N ALA A 391 18.58 0.04 -14.30
CA ALA A 391 18.03 -1.28 -14.04
C ALA A 391 18.17 -2.26 -15.22
N LYS A 392 17.98 -1.78 -16.46
CA LYS A 392 18.18 -2.59 -17.66
C LYS A 392 19.65 -2.97 -17.86
N LYS A 393 20.55 -2.00 -17.68
CA LYS A 393 22.00 -2.23 -17.75
C LYS A 393 22.48 -3.26 -16.72
N ILE A 394 21.94 -3.22 -15.49
CA ILE A 394 22.23 -4.22 -14.46
C ILE A 394 21.84 -5.63 -14.94
N ILE A 395 20.67 -5.80 -15.58
CA ILE A 395 20.26 -7.10 -16.14
C ILE A 395 21.27 -7.57 -17.21
N GLU A 396 21.66 -6.68 -18.13
CA GLU A 396 22.64 -7.00 -19.19
C GLU A 396 23.99 -7.45 -18.61
N GLU A 397 24.49 -6.76 -17.57
CA GLU A 397 25.74 -7.12 -16.89
C GLU A 397 25.61 -8.47 -16.17
N MET A 398 24.50 -8.72 -15.48
CA MET A 398 24.23 -10.00 -14.82
C MET A 398 24.15 -11.17 -15.80
N GLU A 399 23.60 -10.97 -16.99
CA GLU A 399 23.49 -12.01 -18.03
C GLU A 399 24.83 -12.27 -18.76
N ALA A 400 25.81 -11.38 -18.63
CA ALA A 400 27.15 -11.55 -19.19
C ALA A 400 28.13 -12.27 -18.23
N MET A 401 27.79 -12.36 -16.93
CA MET A 401 28.52 -13.11 -15.89
C MET A 401 28.08 -14.57 -15.88
#